data_AF-A0A543E043-F1
#
_entry.id   AF-A0A543E043-F1
#
_cell.length_a   1.000
_cell.length_b   1.000
_cell.length_c   1.000
_cell.angle_alpha   90.00
_cell.angle_beta   90.00
_cell.angle_gamma   90.00
#
_symmetry.space_group_name_H-M   'P 1'
#
loop_
_entity.id
_entity.type
_entity.pdbx_description
1 polymer ?
#
loop_
_entity_poly.entity_id
_entity_poly.type
_entity_poly.pdbx_seq_one_letter_code
_entity_poly.pdbx_strand_id
1 'polypeptide(L)'
;MAGQHAPPPSDAGFEVVRKGYDQGQVDAHMRRLDAEVSILVTDRDAALAQSAQLARELDEARVHAERLRAQVRSLASPQQSPQNTSERIRSMLRLAEDEVADMLGRAETEANRRTKEADAQAEQTLAAARADAESLREEARTDAEKMRQETAEEREEFVREREEALERLAAERTATEADLRARAEAAEAERARAWAESEERRALVEEDFSIAMDQRRAEALAALGAERAAATREAEELRESARSDARATIARAEATAREMIADAERRVAELVTARARIAEQLGVTRSMLDDTLGSLALPPEQLLAPAPPAHDPAPSRNGSSADAAQEDVSTDEPGAERDRTTGRPEDNGSGPEHEGTPPSDDEPEDAAQSGQPQAPRPHRRQRRRSKAGSTRR
;
A
#
# COMPACT_ATOMS: atom_id res chain seq x y z
N MET A 1 -65.22 63.87 18.17
CA MET A 1 -64.27 64.88 17.65
C MET A 1 -63.14 65.01 18.64
N ALA A 2 -61.89 65.02 18.17
CA ALA A 2 -60.64 65.18 18.94
C ALA A 2 -60.38 64.13 20.06
N GLY A 3 -59.16 63.61 20.23
CA GLY A 3 -57.98 63.75 19.37
C GLY A 3 -56.98 62.63 19.66
N GLN A 4 -56.45 62.00 18.62
CA GLN A 4 -55.30 61.10 18.75
C GLN A 4 -54.07 61.97 19.03
N HIS A 5 -53.75 62.19 20.30
CA HIS A 5 -52.45 62.73 20.68
C HIS A 5 -51.38 61.67 20.42
N ALA A 6 -50.86 61.66 19.19
CA ALA A 6 -49.51 61.17 18.98
C ALA A 6 -48.58 62.02 19.86
N PRO A 7 -47.77 61.42 20.74
CA PRO A 7 -46.81 62.19 21.52
C PRO A 7 -45.83 62.87 20.57
N PRO A 8 -45.45 64.13 20.79
CA PRO A 8 -44.38 64.75 20.02
C PRO A 8 -43.09 63.95 20.23
N PRO A 9 -42.23 63.77 19.20
CA PRO A 9 -40.90 63.24 19.42
C PRO A 9 -40.16 64.20 20.36
N SER A 10 -39.90 63.75 21.58
CA SER A 10 -39.16 64.53 22.56
C SER A 10 -37.72 64.66 22.08
N ASP A 11 -37.29 65.89 21.80
CA ASP A 11 -35.91 66.25 21.46
C ASP A 11 -35.03 66.26 22.73
N ALA A 12 -35.16 65.20 23.53
CA ALA A 12 -34.65 65.04 24.88
C ALA A 12 -33.69 63.84 24.95
N GLY A 13 -32.74 63.79 24.02
CA GLY A 13 -31.61 62.87 24.12
C GLY A 13 -30.70 63.24 25.30
N PHE A 14 -30.18 62.24 26.00
CA PHE A 14 -29.14 62.46 27.01
C PHE A 14 -27.81 62.85 26.33
N GLU A 15 -27.04 63.76 26.93
CA GLU A 15 -25.74 64.17 26.42
C GLU A 15 -24.72 63.01 26.45
N VAL A 16 -24.07 62.73 25.32
CA VAL A 16 -23.15 61.58 25.18
C VAL A 16 -21.73 61.98 25.54
N VAL A 17 -21.29 61.56 26.73
CA VAL A 17 -19.93 61.80 27.26
C VAL A 17 -19.02 60.57 27.12
N ARG A 18 -17.69 60.77 27.05
CA ARG A 18 -16.68 59.72 26.77
C ARG A 18 -16.63 58.54 27.76
N LYS A 19 -17.29 58.67 28.91
CA LYS A 19 -17.61 57.59 29.85
C LYS A 19 -19.03 57.85 30.37
N GLY A 20 -19.99 57.07 29.91
CA GLY A 20 -21.41 57.19 30.28
C GLY A 20 -22.07 55.83 30.41
N TYR A 21 -23.36 55.83 30.69
CA TYR A 21 -24.17 54.60 30.71
C TYR A 21 -24.38 54.04 29.29
N ASP A 22 -24.62 52.74 29.21
CA ASP A 22 -24.98 52.06 27.96
C ASP A 22 -26.35 52.56 27.46
N GLN A 23 -26.35 53.24 26.31
CA GLN A 23 -27.55 53.80 25.69
C GLN A 23 -28.63 52.74 25.49
N GLY A 24 -28.28 51.51 25.09
CA GLY A 24 -29.25 50.44 24.89
C GLY A 24 -29.95 50.00 26.18
N GLN A 25 -29.26 50.10 27.32
CA GLN A 25 -29.82 49.81 28.64
C GLN A 25 -30.69 50.98 29.14
N VAL A 26 -30.28 52.22 28.89
CA VAL A 26 -31.09 53.42 29.19
C VAL A 26 -32.38 53.41 28.38
N ASP A 27 -32.31 53.20 27.06
CA ASP A 27 -33.49 53.13 26.18
C ASP A 27 -34.40 51.95 26.54
N ALA A 28 -33.87 50.84 27.06
CA ALA A 28 -34.67 49.74 27.59
C ALA A 28 -35.32 50.05 28.94
N HIS A 29 -34.71 50.90 29.77
CA HIS A 29 -35.28 51.34 31.04
C HIS A 29 -36.34 52.43 30.85
N MET A 30 -36.08 53.42 29.98
CA MET A 30 -37.05 54.46 29.62
C MET A 30 -38.33 53.82 29.04
N ARG A 31 -38.21 52.87 28.10
CA ARG A 31 -39.37 52.13 27.59
C ARG A 31 -40.14 51.33 28.66
N ARG A 32 -39.50 50.91 29.76
CA ARG A 32 -40.21 50.31 30.90
C ARG A 32 -40.95 51.37 31.71
N LEU A 33 -40.28 52.48 32.03
CA LEU A 33 -40.90 53.62 32.74
C LEU A 33 -42.08 54.22 31.96
N ASP A 34 -41.96 54.38 30.64
CA ASP A 34 -43.06 54.87 29.79
C ASP A 34 -44.25 53.90 29.80
N ALA A 35 -44.01 52.59 29.82
CA ALA A 35 -45.05 51.58 29.95
C ALA A 35 -45.71 51.60 31.35
N GLU A 36 -44.91 51.72 32.41
CA GLU A 36 -45.40 51.85 33.79
C GLU A 36 -46.23 53.13 33.99
N VAL A 37 -45.78 54.27 33.47
CA VAL A 37 -46.53 55.54 33.48
C VAL A 37 -47.83 55.42 32.66
N SER A 38 -47.79 54.77 31.50
CA SER A 38 -48.99 54.53 30.69
C SER A 38 -50.05 53.71 31.46
N ILE A 39 -49.61 52.64 32.16
CA ILE A 39 -50.49 51.81 33.00
C ILE A 39 -51.09 52.64 34.16
N LEU A 40 -50.26 53.41 34.88
CA LEU A 40 -50.73 54.28 35.97
C LEU A 40 -51.71 55.36 35.50
N VAL A 41 -51.54 55.89 34.29
CA VAL A 41 -52.50 56.82 33.67
C VAL A 41 -53.82 56.12 33.35
N THR A 42 -53.79 54.91 32.76
CA THR A 42 -55.02 54.15 32.49
C THR A 42 -55.76 53.75 33.77
N ASP A 43 -55.04 53.37 34.84
CA ASP A 43 -55.63 53.00 36.13
C ASP A 43 -56.26 54.22 36.82
N ARG A 44 -55.58 55.38 36.79
CA ARG A 44 -56.13 56.66 37.27
C ARG A 44 -57.42 57.01 36.54
N ASP A 45 -57.42 56.91 35.21
CA ASP A 45 -58.56 57.32 34.39
C ASP A 45 -59.75 56.36 34.57
N ALA A 46 -59.48 55.05 34.79
CA ALA A 46 -60.49 54.08 35.20
C ALA A 46 -61.07 54.39 36.60
N ALA A 47 -60.23 54.75 37.58
CA ALA A 47 -60.68 55.13 38.92
C ALA A 47 -61.52 56.42 38.91
N LEU A 48 -61.15 57.41 38.09
CA LEU A 48 -61.95 58.62 37.88
C LEU A 48 -63.32 58.32 37.24
N ALA A 49 -63.36 57.40 36.27
CA ALA A 49 -64.62 56.96 35.66
C ALA A 49 -65.54 56.25 36.67
N GLN A 50 -64.97 55.39 37.53
CA GLN A 50 -65.71 54.73 38.63
C GLN A 50 -66.24 55.74 39.65
N SER A 51 -65.43 56.72 40.06
CA SER A 51 -65.87 57.80 40.96
C SER A 51 -67.03 58.61 40.37
N ALA A 52 -66.97 58.93 39.07
CA ALA A 52 -68.05 59.61 38.37
C ALA A 52 -69.31 58.74 38.19
N GLN A 53 -69.18 57.41 38.13
CA GLN A 53 -70.32 56.49 38.16
C GLN A 53 -70.97 56.46 39.55
N LEU A 54 -70.20 56.25 40.62
CA LEU A 54 -70.70 56.21 41.99
C LEU A 54 -71.40 57.52 42.41
N ALA A 55 -70.91 58.67 41.94
CA ALA A 55 -71.57 59.96 42.15
C ALA A 55 -72.99 60.00 41.52
N ARG A 56 -73.14 59.47 40.29
CA ARG A 56 -74.45 59.40 39.60
C ARG A 56 -75.41 58.43 40.30
N GLU A 57 -74.92 57.26 40.71
CA GLU A 57 -75.71 56.27 41.46
C GLU A 57 -76.17 56.83 42.82
N LEU A 58 -75.32 57.59 43.51
CA LEU A 58 -75.65 58.26 44.77
C LEU A 58 -76.74 59.34 44.59
N ASP A 59 -76.66 60.14 43.52
CA ASP A 59 -77.66 61.17 43.24
C ASP A 59 -78.98 60.56 42.73
N GLU A 60 -78.95 59.48 41.96
CA GLU A 60 -80.14 58.70 41.62
C GLU A 60 -80.81 58.10 42.86
N ALA A 61 -80.03 57.50 43.76
CA ALA A 61 -80.53 56.97 45.04
C ALA A 61 -81.14 58.07 45.94
N ARG A 62 -80.56 59.28 45.93
CA ARG A 62 -81.12 60.46 46.64
C ARG A 62 -82.45 60.90 46.03
N VAL A 63 -82.54 61.02 44.71
CA VAL A 63 -83.80 61.36 44.00
C VAL A 63 -84.86 60.28 44.26
N HIS A 64 -84.48 59.00 44.26
CA HIS A 64 -85.37 57.89 44.59
C HIS A 64 -85.86 57.96 46.05
N ALA A 65 -84.98 58.25 47.01
CA ALA A 65 -85.35 58.42 48.41
C ALA A 65 -86.31 59.61 48.64
N GLU A 66 -86.09 60.74 47.98
CA GLU A 66 -87.03 61.88 48.02
C GLU A 66 -88.38 61.53 47.37
N ARG A 67 -88.37 60.78 46.26
CA ARG A 67 -89.61 60.29 45.62
C ARG A 67 -90.40 59.37 46.55
N LEU A 68 -89.75 58.43 47.26
CA LEU A 68 -90.42 57.61 48.27
C LEU A 68 -90.95 58.45 49.44
N ARG A 69 -90.18 59.42 49.95
CA ARG A 69 -90.63 60.33 51.03
C ARG A 69 -91.87 61.13 50.62
N ALA A 70 -91.92 61.61 49.38
CA ALA A 70 -93.09 62.28 48.81
C ALA A 70 -94.29 61.32 48.65
N GLN A 71 -94.05 60.09 48.20
CA GLN A 71 -95.09 59.08 48.04
C GLN A 71 -95.70 58.64 49.38
N VAL A 72 -94.88 58.42 50.41
CA VAL A 72 -95.34 58.15 51.79
C VAL A 72 -96.16 59.32 52.34
N ARG A 73 -95.72 60.57 52.10
CA ARG A 73 -96.47 61.78 52.51
C ARG A 73 -97.83 61.89 51.79
N SER A 74 -97.92 61.43 50.54
CA SER A 74 -99.17 61.36 49.77
C SER A 74 -100.11 60.26 50.28
N LEU A 75 -99.57 59.07 50.57
CA LEU A 75 -100.34 57.93 51.10
C LEU A 75 -100.83 58.15 52.54
N ALA A 76 -100.12 58.97 53.33
CA ALA A 76 -100.54 59.39 54.66
C ALA A 76 -101.62 60.50 54.66
N SER A 77 -102.09 60.95 53.49
CA SER A 77 -103.13 61.99 53.38
C SER A 77 -104.54 61.40 53.62
N PRO A 78 -105.29 61.87 54.64
CA PRO A 78 -106.52 61.21 55.10
C PRO A 78 -107.75 61.57 54.26
N GLN A 79 -107.75 61.29 52.96
CA GLN A 79 -108.83 61.64 52.02
C GLN A 79 -109.17 60.54 50.98
N GLN A 80 -109.43 59.29 51.40
CA GLN A 80 -110.11 58.28 50.55
C GLN A 80 -111.13 57.45 51.35
N SER A 81 -112.34 57.28 50.80
CA SER A 81 -113.50 56.63 51.45
C SER A 81 -113.58 55.12 51.11
N PRO A 82 -113.84 54.23 52.09
CA PRO A 82 -113.59 52.77 51.97
C PRO A 82 -114.58 51.97 51.09
N GLN A 83 -115.72 52.53 50.70
CA GLN A 83 -116.71 51.81 49.90
C GLN A 83 -116.41 51.88 48.40
N ASN A 84 -116.03 53.05 47.88
CA ASN A 84 -115.76 53.25 46.45
C ASN A 84 -114.42 52.58 46.02
N THR A 85 -113.48 52.44 46.94
CA THR A 85 -112.26 51.65 46.72
C THR A 85 -112.56 50.18 46.46
N SER A 86 -113.52 49.58 47.17
CA SER A 86 -113.77 48.13 47.12
C SER A 86 -114.27 47.63 45.75
N GLU A 87 -115.12 48.38 45.07
CA GLU A 87 -115.59 48.04 43.71
C GLU A 87 -114.54 48.32 42.64
N ARG A 88 -113.85 49.47 42.76
CA ARG A 88 -112.75 49.83 41.85
C ARG A 88 -111.59 48.85 41.95
N ILE A 89 -111.27 48.34 43.14
CA ILE A 89 -110.26 47.29 43.34
C ILE A 89 -110.68 46.00 42.63
N ARG A 90 -111.95 45.55 42.73
CA ARG A 90 -112.40 44.34 42.01
C ARG A 90 -112.33 44.48 40.49
N SER A 91 -112.74 45.63 39.95
CA SER A 91 -112.64 45.92 38.51
C SER A 91 -111.18 45.98 38.04
N MET A 92 -110.31 46.60 38.83
CA MET A 92 -108.87 46.67 38.55
C MET A 92 -108.16 45.31 38.71
N LEU A 93 -108.61 44.46 39.63
CA LEU A 93 -108.08 43.10 39.80
C LEU A 93 -108.44 42.24 38.58
N ARG A 94 -109.69 42.30 38.11
CA ARG A 94 -110.13 41.55 36.93
C ARG A 94 -109.44 42.02 35.66
N LEU A 95 -109.29 43.34 35.47
CA LEU A 95 -108.49 43.89 34.36
C LEU A 95 -107.02 43.47 34.44
N ALA A 96 -106.47 43.32 35.66
CA ALA A 96 -105.12 42.81 35.85
C ALA A 96 -105.02 41.29 35.59
N GLU A 97 -106.03 40.49 35.94
CA GLU A 97 -106.11 39.07 35.57
C GLU A 97 -106.19 38.89 34.05
N ASP A 98 -107.03 39.68 33.37
CA ASP A 98 -107.15 39.69 31.90
C ASP A 98 -105.82 40.12 31.24
N GLU A 99 -105.18 41.20 31.71
CA GLU A 99 -103.86 41.63 31.18
C GLU A 99 -102.74 40.62 31.49
N VAL A 100 -102.78 39.93 32.65
CA VAL A 100 -101.81 38.87 32.96
C VAL A 100 -102.02 37.64 32.06
N ALA A 101 -103.27 37.25 31.78
CA ALA A 101 -103.56 36.18 30.82
C ALA A 101 -103.05 36.54 29.41
N ASP A 102 -103.27 37.79 28.98
CA ASP A 102 -102.74 38.32 27.71
C ASP A 102 -101.20 38.36 27.70
N MET A 103 -100.55 38.81 28.78
CA MET A 103 -99.09 38.79 28.92
C MET A 103 -98.53 37.37 28.87
N LEU A 104 -99.18 36.39 29.52
CA LEU A 104 -98.78 34.99 29.48
C LEU A 104 -98.95 34.39 28.08
N GLY A 105 -100.06 34.64 27.38
CA GLY A 105 -100.27 34.19 26.00
C GLY A 105 -99.26 34.79 25.02
N ARG A 106 -98.94 36.08 25.16
CA ARG A 106 -97.88 36.77 24.41
C ARG A 106 -96.49 36.19 24.75
N ALA A 107 -96.21 35.89 26.02
CA ALA A 107 -94.95 35.32 26.44
C ALA A 107 -94.77 33.87 25.96
N GLU A 108 -95.82 33.07 25.96
CA GLU A 108 -95.81 31.68 25.45
C GLU A 108 -95.62 31.65 23.92
N THR A 109 -96.32 32.51 23.17
CA THR A 109 -96.13 32.60 21.71
C THR A 109 -94.73 33.10 21.36
N GLU A 110 -94.18 34.09 22.09
CA GLU A 110 -92.82 34.57 21.90
C GLU A 110 -91.76 33.53 22.31
N ALA A 111 -91.97 32.78 23.39
CA ALA A 111 -91.10 31.68 23.80
C ALA A 111 -91.09 30.57 22.73
N ASN A 112 -92.26 30.13 22.28
CA ASN A 112 -92.39 29.13 21.21
C ASN A 112 -91.78 29.60 19.89
N ARG A 113 -91.86 30.90 19.56
CA ARG A 113 -91.17 31.49 18.40
C ARG A 113 -89.65 31.39 18.55
N ARG A 114 -89.11 31.82 19.70
CA ARG A 114 -87.66 31.76 19.97
C ARG A 114 -87.11 30.34 19.99
N THR A 115 -87.84 29.37 20.55
CA THR A 115 -87.43 27.96 20.53
C THR A 115 -87.34 27.45 19.08
N LYS A 116 -88.37 27.69 18.25
CA LYS A 116 -88.34 27.31 16.82
C LYS A 116 -87.23 27.99 16.03
N GLU A 117 -86.93 29.25 16.32
CA GLU A 117 -85.83 29.98 15.69
C GLU A 117 -84.46 29.43 16.12
N ALA A 118 -84.29 29.07 17.40
CA ALA A 118 -83.09 28.44 17.92
C ALA A 118 -82.89 27.02 17.36
N ASP A 119 -83.96 26.22 17.29
CA ASP A 119 -83.93 24.87 16.71
C ASP A 119 -83.56 24.92 15.22
N ALA A 120 -84.17 25.83 14.44
CA ALA A 120 -83.83 26.02 13.03
C ALA A 120 -82.37 26.47 12.82
N GLN A 121 -81.85 27.34 13.69
CA GLN A 121 -80.43 27.74 13.67
C GLN A 121 -79.50 26.58 14.07
N ALA A 122 -79.90 25.74 15.02
CA ALA A 122 -79.16 24.54 15.40
C ALA A 122 -79.13 23.52 14.26
N GLU A 123 -80.26 23.28 13.59
CA GLU A 123 -80.32 22.40 12.41
C GLU A 123 -79.47 22.94 11.26
N GLN A 124 -79.55 24.24 10.96
CA GLN A 124 -78.75 24.87 9.91
C GLN A 124 -77.23 24.78 10.20
N THR A 125 -76.81 25.05 11.43
CA THR A 125 -75.39 24.96 11.82
C THR A 125 -74.88 23.52 11.82
N LEU A 126 -75.69 22.55 12.26
CA LEU A 126 -75.36 21.12 12.14
C LEU A 126 -75.31 20.64 10.69
N ALA A 127 -76.18 21.14 9.81
CA ALA A 127 -76.16 20.82 8.38
C ALA A 127 -74.89 21.37 7.69
N ALA A 128 -74.55 22.63 7.96
CA ALA A 128 -73.31 23.25 7.47
C ALA A 128 -72.08 22.49 7.96
N ALA A 129 -71.95 22.26 9.28
CA ALA A 129 -70.82 21.53 9.85
C ALA A 129 -70.68 20.09 9.32
N ARG A 130 -71.79 19.44 8.94
CA ARG A 130 -71.76 18.12 8.28
C ARG A 130 -71.24 18.20 6.85
N ALA A 131 -71.69 19.18 6.06
CA ALA A 131 -71.23 19.41 4.70
C ALA A 131 -69.74 19.78 4.66
N ASP A 132 -69.30 20.70 5.53
CA ASP A 132 -67.89 21.07 5.67
C ASP A 132 -67.01 19.86 6.03
N ALA A 133 -67.48 19.02 6.97
CA ALA A 133 -66.80 17.80 7.35
C ALA A 133 -66.84 16.70 6.27
N GLU A 134 -67.78 16.75 5.33
CA GLU A 134 -67.82 15.86 4.16
C GLU A 134 -66.80 16.33 3.11
N SER A 135 -66.82 17.62 2.72
CA SER A 135 -65.83 18.23 1.82
C SER A 135 -64.40 17.98 2.30
N LEU A 136 -64.11 18.24 3.58
CA LEU A 136 -62.79 18.02 4.16
C LEU A 136 -62.35 16.54 4.12
N ARG A 137 -63.28 15.58 4.21
CA ARG A 137 -62.98 14.15 4.07
C ARG A 137 -62.75 13.75 2.62
N GLU A 138 -63.47 14.35 1.67
CA GLU A 138 -63.24 14.11 0.24
C GLU A 138 -61.91 14.69 -0.21
N GLU A 139 -61.62 15.95 0.13
CA GLU A 139 -60.32 16.60 -0.08
C GLU A 139 -59.18 15.74 0.47
N ALA A 140 -59.23 15.38 1.76
CA ALA A 140 -58.22 14.55 2.41
C ALA A 140 -58.08 13.15 1.79
N ARG A 141 -59.17 12.56 1.25
CA ARG A 141 -59.10 11.30 0.49
C ARG A 141 -58.37 11.48 -0.83
N THR A 142 -58.70 12.53 -1.60
CA THR A 142 -58.06 12.80 -2.90
C THR A 142 -56.58 13.15 -2.74
N ASP A 143 -56.21 13.92 -1.73
CA ASP A 143 -54.80 14.27 -1.48
C ASP A 143 -54.00 13.07 -0.97
N ALA A 144 -54.61 12.23 -0.10
CA ALA A 144 -53.99 10.96 0.29
C ALA A 144 -53.87 9.98 -0.89
N GLU A 145 -54.73 10.05 -1.90
CA GLU A 145 -54.63 9.25 -3.11
C GLU A 145 -53.53 9.75 -4.06
N LYS A 146 -53.47 11.06 -4.33
CA LYS A 146 -52.37 11.69 -5.09
C LYS A 146 -51.02 11.37 -4.45
N MET A 147 -50.87 11.58 -3.14
CA MET A 147 -49.62 11.28 -2.44
C MET A 147 -49.24 9.79 -2.51
N ARG A 148 -50.22 8.87 -2.54
CA ARG A 148 -49.94 7.44 -2.77
C ARG A 148 -49.51 7.16 -4.22
N GLN A 149 -50.07 7.84 -5.20
CA GLN A 149 -49.69 7.73 -6.62
C GLN A 149 -48.29 8.28 -6.84
N GLU A 150 -48.02 9.52 -6.41
CA GLU A 150 -46.69 10.16 -6.44
C GLU A 150 -45.63 9.28 -5.76
N THR A 151 -45.90 8.78 -4.55
CA THR A 151 -44.98 7.86 -3.84
C THR A 151 -44.80 6.52 -4.56
N ALA A 152 -45.77 6.05 -5.36
CA ALA A 152 -45.64 4.83 -6.14
C ALA A 152 -44.80 5.07 -7.41
N GLU A 153 -45.05 6.17 -8.12
CA GLU A 153 -44.28 6.62 -9.28
C GLU A 153 -42.81 6.85 -8.92
N GLU A 154 -42.52 7.60 -7.85
CA GLU A 154 -41.15 7.81 -7.33
C GLU A 154 -40.44 6.48 -7.00
N ARG A 155 -41.17 5.47 -6.50
CA ARG A 155 -40.61 4.14 -6.21
C ARG A 155 -40.34 3.34 -7.48
N GLU A 156 -41.23 3.40 -8.47
CA GLU A 156 -41.01 2.75 -9.76
C GLU A 156 -39.83 3.36 -10.51
N GLU A 157 -39.72 4.69 -10.52
CA GLU A 157 -38.57 5.41 -11.08
C GLU A 157 -37.27 5.03 -10.36
N PHE A 158 -37.24 5.07 -9.02
CA PHE A 158 -36.06 4.67 -8.24
C PHE A 158 -35.67 3.20 -8.46
N VAL A 159 -36.64 2.28 -8.63
CA VAL A 159 -36.36 0.88 -8.96
C VAL A 159 -35.73 0.77 -10.36
N ARG A 160 -36.27 1.46 -11.37
CA ARG A 160 -35.69 1.48 -12.72
C ARG A 160 -34.29 2.08 -12.75
N GLU A 161 -34.07 3.25 -12.13
CA GLU A 161 -32.75 3.87 -12.02
C GLU A 161 -31.74 2.94 -11.35
N ARG A 162 -32.16 2.21 -10.31
CA ARG A 162 -31.34 1.21 -9.62
C ARG A 162 -31.04 0.00 -10.50
N GLU A 163 -32.00 -0.50 -11.26
CA GLU A 163 -31.81 -1.61 -12.20
C GLU A 163 -30.85 -1.20 -13.33
N GLU A 164 -31.06 -0.05 -13.97
CA GLU A 164 -30.14 0.51 -14.98
C GLU A 164 -28.74 0.79 -14.43
N ALA A 165 -28.61 1.17 -13.16
CA ALA A 165 -27.31 1.35 -12.51
C ALA A 165 -26.60 0.01 -12.24
N LEU A 166 -27.35 -1.03 -11.84
CA LEU A 166 -26.81 -2.38 -11.65
C LEU A 166 -26.42 -3.04 -12.98
N GLU A 167 -27.21 -2.87 -14.04
CA GLU A 167 -26.89 -3.34 -15.38
C GLU A 167 -25.65 -2.67 -15.94
N ARG A 168 -25.52 -1.34 -15.81
CA ARG A 168 -24.29 -0.61 -16.20
C ARG A 168 -23.08 -1.11 -15.43
N LEU A 169 -23.17 -1.27 -14.11
CA LEU A 169 -22.07 -1.79 -13.30
C LEU A 169 -21.69 -3.24 -13.68
N ALA A 170 -22.66 -4.08 -14.04
CA ALA A 170 -22.41 -5.43 -14.53
C ALA A 170 -21.74 -5.44 -15.91
N ALA A 171 -22.16 -4.54 -16.81
CA ALA A 171 -21.53 -4.36 -18.13
C ALA A 171 -20.08 -3.84 -17.99
N GLU A 172 -19.84 -2.85 -17.12
CA GLU A 172 -18.50 -2.35 -16.82
C GLU A 172 -17.59 -3.43 -16.22
N ARG A 173 -18.09 -4.24 -15.28
CA ARG A 173 -17.35 -5.37 -14.70
C ARG A 173 -17.00 -6.44 -15.75
N THR A 174 -17.97 -6.87 -16.55
CA THR A 174 -17.70 -7.88 -17.59
C THR A 174 -16.75 -7.37 -18.68
N ALA A 175 -16.84 -6.10 -19.07
CA ALA A 175 -15.90 -5.47 -20.00
C ALA A 175 -14.48 -5.35 -19.41
N THR A 176 -14.34 -4.93 -18.15
CA THR A 176 -13.03 -4.81 -17.48
C THR A 176 -12.39 -6.17 -17.19
N GLU A 177 -13.18 -7.19 -16.79
CA GLU A 177 -12.69 -8.57 -16.69
C GLU A 177 -12.22 -9.13 -18.03
N ALA A 178 -12.94 -8.86 -19.12
CA ALA A 178 -12.55 -9.29 -20.46
C ALA A 178 -11.24 -8.61 -20.94
N ASP A 179 -11.09 -7.31 -20.73
CA ASP A 179 -9.86 -6.57 -21.04
C ASP A 179 -8.68 -7.06 -20.19
N LEU A 180 -8.87 -7.29 -18.89
CA LEU A 180 -7.83 -7.86 -18.02
C LEU A 180 -7.41 -9.27 -18.45
N ARG A 181 -8.35 -10.14 -18.83
CA ARG A 181 -8.04 -11.48 -19.37
C ARG A 181 -7.27 -11.39 -20.68
N ALA A 182 -7.73 -10.57 -21.63
CA ALA A 182 -7.04 -10.39 -22.91
C ALA A 182 -5.61 -9.85 -22.74
N ARG A 183 -5.38 -8.94 -21.78
CA ARG A 183 -4.04 -8.45 -21.44
C ARG A 183 -3.17 -9.51 -20.77
N ALA A 184 -3.74 -10.34 -19.89
CA ALA A 184 -3.02 -11.44 -19.26
C ALA A 184 -2.59 -12.50 -20.28
N GLU A 185 -3.51 -12.93 -21.16
CA GLU A 185 -3.24 -13.86 -22.27
C GLU A 185 -2.19 -13.31 -23.24
N ALA A 186 -2.28 -12.01 -23.60
CA ALA A 186 -1.28 -11.37 -24.45
C ALA A 186 0.11 -11.34 -23.80
N ALA A 187 0.19 -11.01 -22.51
CA ALA A 187 1.45 -10.99 -21.76
C ALA A 187 2.01 -12.40 -21.54
N GLU A 188 1.17 -13.43 -21.40
CA GLU A 188 1.60 -14.83 -21.37
C GLU A 188 2.15 -15.28 -22.72
N ALA A 189 1.47 -14.95 -23.82
CA ALA A 189 1.95 -15.24 -25.17
C ALA A 189 3.28 -14.53 -25.49
N GLU A 190 3.47 -13.30 -25.03
CA GLU A 190 4.74 -12.57 -25.16
C GLU A 190 5.86 -13.23 -24.34
N ARG A 191 5.61 -13.59 -23.07
CA ARG A 191 6.57 -14.33 -22.24
C ARG A 191 6.94 -15.68 -22.86
N ALA A 192 5.97 -16.42 -23.39
CA ALA A 192 6.20 -17.71 -24.04
C ALA A 192 7.06 -17.57 -25.31
N ARG A 193 6.84 -16.54 -26.13
CA ARG A 193 7.67 -16.23 -27.31
C ARG A 193 9.09 -15.85 -26.91
N ALA A 194 9.26 -14.93 -25.96
CA ALA A 194 10.57 -14.51 -25.48
C ALA A 194 11.36 -15.66 -24.85
N TRP A 195 10.67 -16.60 -24.16
CA TRP A 195 11.28 -17.82 -23.66
C TRP A 195 11.73 -18.75 -24.80
N ALA A 196 10.85 -19.02 -25.77
CA ALA A 196 11.20 -19.86 -26.92
C ALA A 196 12.39 -19.29 -27.71
N GLU A 197 12.40 -17.99 -28.01
CA GLU A 197 13.54 -17.32 -28.65
C GLU A 197 14.83 -17.41 -27.80
N SER A 198 14.72 -17.36 -26.47
CA SER A 198 15.87 -17.51 -25.58
C SER A 198 16.42 -18.94 -25.59
N GLU A 199 15.57 -19.95 -25.64
CA GLU A 199 15.98 -21.36 -25.71
C GLU A 199 16.60 -21.68 -27.08
N GLU A 200 16.03 -21.17 -28.18
CA GLU A 200 16.63 -21.28 -29.52
C GLU A 200 18.03 -20.64 -29.57
N ARG A 201 18.20 -19.43 -29.00
CA ARG A 201 19.52 -18.77 -28.91
C ARG A 201 20.50 -19.56 -28.05
N ARG A 202 20.05 -20.17 -26.95
CA ARG A 202 20.91 -21.04 -26.11
C ARG A 202 21.35 -22.27 -26.88
N ALA A 203 20.43 -22.97 -27.55
CA ALA A 203 20.75 -24.15 -28.36
C ALA A 203 21.78 -23.84 -29.45
N LEU A 204 21.64 -22.70 -30.16
CA LEU A 204 22.62 -22.26 -31.16
C LEU A 204 24.00 -21.96 -30.53
N VAL A 205 24.05 -21.28 -29.38
CA VAL A 205 25.31 -20.99 -28.68
C VAL A 205 25.97 -22.27 -28.14
N GLU A 206 25.19 -23.25 -27.67
CA GLU A 206 25.68 -24.55 -27.24
C GLU A 206 26.22 -25.38 -28.41
N GLU A 207 25.54 -25.35 -29.57
CA GLU A 207 26.00 -25.98 -30.82
C GLU A 207 27.33 -25.35 -31.29
N ASP A 208 27.38 -24.02 -31.47
CA ASP A 208 28.59 -23.29 -31.87
C ASP A 208 29.76 -23.53 -30.89
N PHE A 209 29.49 -23.53 -29.58
CA PHE A 209 30.50 -23.82 -28.57
C PHE A 209 31.00 -25.27 -28.67
N SER A 210 30.11 -26.24 -28.88
CA SER A 210 30.50 -27.65 -29.06
C SER A 210 31.40 -27.81 -30.30
N ILE A 211 31.03 -27.19 -31.42
CA ILE A 211 31.80 -27.22 -32.68
C ILE A 211 33.17 -26.57 -32.47
N ALA A 212 33.24 -25.40 -31.84
CA ALA A 212 34.51 -24.71 -31.57
C ALA A 212 35.42 -25.50 -30.61
N MET A 213 34.85 -26.17 -29.61
CA MET A 213 35.60 -27.00 -28.67
C MET A 213 36.11 -28.29 -29.31
N ASP A 214 35.31 -28.95 -30.16
CA ASP A 214 35.75 -30.13 -30.90
C ASP A 214 36.79 -29.80 -31.99
N GLN A 215 36.66 -28.65 -32.67
CA GLN A 215 37.70 -28.13 -33.57
C GLN A 215 39.02 -27.90 -32.81
N ARG A 216 38.98 -27.14 -31.71
CA ARG A 216 40.17 -26.87 -30.88
C ARG A 216 40.78 -28.14 -30.31
N ARG A 217 39.95 -29.14 -29.95
CA ARG A 217 40.39 -30.46 -29.49
C ARG A 217 41.05 -31.25 -30.62
N ALA A 218 40.50 -31.23 -31.83
CA ALA A 218 41.08 -31.88 -33.00
C ALA A 218 42.43 -31.24 -33.37
N GLU A 219 42.53 -29.91 -33.38
CA GLU A 219 43.78 -29.17 -33.58
C GLU A 219 44.84 -29.52 -32.53
N ALA A 220 44.47 -29.53 -31.24
CA ALA A 220 45.38 -29.90 -30.16
C ALA A 220 45.87 -31.35 -30.27
N LEU A 221 44.99 -32.29 -30.63
CA LEU A 221 45.36 -33.69 -30.87
C LEU A 221 46.24 -33.85 -32.12
N ALA A 222 45.99 -33.07 -33.18
CA ALA A 222 46.81 -33.06 -34.38
C ALA A 222 48.21 -32.48 -34.11
N ALA A 223 48.30 -31.40 -33.32
CA ALA A 223 49.57 -30.82 -32.90
C ALA A 223 50.39 -31.79 -32.05
N LEU A 224 49.79 -32.43 -31.04
CA LEU A 224 50.44 -33.49 -30.25
C LEU A 224 50.84 -34.70 -31.11
N GLY A 225 50.05 -35.04 -32.13
CA GLY A 225 50.39 -36.08 -33.11
C GLY A 225 51.60 -35.71 -33.98
N ALA A 226 51.66 -34.47 -34.45
CA ALA A 226 52.77 -33.94 -35.25
C ALA A 226 54.07 -33.82 -34.45
N GLU A 227 53.99 -33.36 -33.19
CA GLU A 227 55.12 -33.30 -32.25
C GLU A 227 55.66 -34.71 -31.97
N ARG A 228 54.78 -35.68 -31.68
CA ARG A 228 55.18 -37.09 -31.52
C ARG A 228 55.83 -37.65 -32.79
N ALA A 229 55.29 -37.35 -33.97
CA ALA A 229 55.83 -37.80 -35.24
C ALA A 229 57.21 -37.16 -35.56
N ALA A 230 57.42 -35.90 -35.19
CA ALA A 230 58.72 -35.24 -35.26
C ALA A 230 59.73 -35.92 -34.31
N ALA A 231 59.38 -36.06 -33.03
CA ALA A 231 60.21 -36.72 -32.03
C ALA A 231 60.55 -38.18 -32.41
N THR A 232 59.64 -38.94 -33.03
CA THR A 232 59.96 -40.28 -33.54
C THR A 232 60.95 -40.26 -34.70
N ARG A 233 60.83 -39.31 -35.64
CA ARG A 233 61.79 -39.17 -36.76
C ARG A 233 63.17 -38.76 -36.27
N GLU A 234 63.25 -37.76 -35.39
CA GLU A 234 64.51 -37.35 -34.76
C GLU A 234 65.17 -38.50 -34.00
N ALA A 235 64.38 -39.30 -33.27
CA ALA A 235 64.87 -40.51 -32.60
C ALA A 235 65.34 -41.61 -33.58
N GLU A 236 64.71 -41.73 -34.76
CA GLU A 236 65.14 -42.67 -35.82
C GLU A 236 66.41 -42.19 -36.54
N GLU A 237 66.51 -40.91 -36.86
CA GLU A 237 67.70 -40.26 -37.45
C GLU A 237 68.90 -40.33 -36.49
N LEU A 238 68.68 -40.08 -35.20
CA LEU A 238 69.71 -40.23 -34.17
C LEU A 238 70.15 -41.70 -34.01
N ARG A 239 69.22 -42.66 -34.14
CA ARG A 239 69.55 -44.10 -34.12
C ARG A 239 70.34 -44.52 -35.35
N GLU A 240 69.98 -44.06 -36.56
CA GLU A 240 70.69 -44.48 -37.77
C GLU A 240 72.04 -43.77 -37.94
N SER A 241 72.16 -42.51 -37.52
CA SER A 241 73.47 -41.84 -37.41
C SER A 241 74.37 -42.54 -36.39
N ALA A 242 73.89 -42.84 -35.17
CA ALA A 242 74.65 -43.62 -34.19
C ALA A 242 75.03 -45.03 -34.69
N ARG A 243 74.15 -45.70 -35.47
CA ARG A 243 74.48 -46.98 -36.13
C ARG A 243 75.53 -46.82 -37.22
N SER A 244 75.47 -45.74 -38.01
CA SER A 244 76.46 -45.44 -39.05
C SER A 244 77.83 -45.16 -38.42
N ASP A 245 77.88 -44.36 -37.36
CA ASP A 245 79.11 -44.08 -36.61
C ASP A 245 79.66 -45.32 -35.91
N ALA A 246 78.80 -46.18 -35.36
CA ALA A 246 79.20 -47.49 -34.83
C ALA A 246 79.79 -48.39 -35.93
N ARG A 247 79.15 -48.49 -37.10
CA ARG A 247 79.70 -49.22 -38.27
C ARG A 247 81.03 -48.62 -38.73
N ALA A 248 81.16 -47.30 -38.77
CA ALA A 248 82.37 -46.61 -39.21
C ALA A 248 83.52 -46.71 -38.21
N THR A 249 83.24 -46.75 -36.90
CA THR A 249 84.25 -47.00 -35.87
C THR A 249 84.69 -48.46 -35.86
N ILE A 250 83.76 -49.43 -36.00
CA ILE A 250 84.09 -50.86 -36.19
C ILE A 250 84.95 -51.04 -37.46
N ALA A 251 84.55 -50.49 -38.60
CA ALA A 251 85.30 -50.61 -39.85
C ALA A 251 86.71 -50.00 -39.77
N ARG A 252 86.87 -48.86 -39.06
CA ARG A 252 88.18 -48.27 -38.75
C ARG A 252 89.01 -49.18 -37.85
N ALA A 253 88.42 -49.72 -36.78
CA ALA A 253 89.11 -50.64 -35.87
C ALA A 253 89.54 -51.94 -36.56
N GLU A 254 88.70 -52.50 -37.43
CA GLU A 254 89.06 -53.64 -38.29
C GLU A 254 90.17 -53.29 -39.28
N ALA A 255 90.15 -52.10 -39.89
CA ALA A 255 91.20 -51.66 -40.81
C ALA A 255 92.55 -51.52 -40.09
N THR A 256 92.58 -50.89 -38.91
CA THR A 256 93.80 -50.82 -38.08
C THR A 256 94.24 -52.19 -37.58
N ALA A 257 93.30 -53.09 -37.24
CA ALA A 257 93.65 -54.45 -36.85
C ALA A 257 94.25 -55.26 -38.02
N ARG A 258 93.69 -55.14 -39.24
CA ARG A 258 94.27 -55.74 -40.46
C ARG A 258 95.65 -55.17 -40.76
N GLU A 259 95.84 -53.86 -40.61
CA GLU A 259 97.14 -53.21 -40.79
C GLU A 259 98.14 -53.73 -39.76
N MET A 260 97.79 -53.76 -38.47
CA MET A 260 98.64 -54.33 -37.40
C MET A 260 98.99 -55.80 -37.61
N ILE A 261 98.04 -56.61 -38.12
CA ILE A 261 98.29 -58.02 -38.47
C ILE A 261 99.26 -58.12 -39.65
N ALA A 262 99.03 -57.38 -40.73
CA ALA A 262 99.94 -57.37 -41.89
C ALA A 262 101.34 -56.82 -41.51
N ASP A 263 101.41 -55.85 -40.59
CA ASP A 263 102.65 -55.35 -40.02
C ASP A 263 103.34 -56.43 -39.18
N ALA A 264 102.62 -57.14 -38.32
CA ALA A 264 103.16 -58.26 -37.55
C ALA A 264 103.65 -59.39 -38.47
N GLU A 265 102.91 -59.75 -39.51
CA GLU A 265 103.31 -60.71 -40.54
C GLU A 265 104.57 -60.27 -41.29
N ARG A 266 104.69 -58.97 -41.63
CA ARG A 266 105.93 -58.41 -42.19
C ARG A 266 107.11 -58.56 -41.24
N ARG A 267 106.98 -58.17 -39.96
CA ARG A 267 108.06 -58.33 -38.96
C ARG A 267 108.39 -59.81 -38.73
N VAL A 268 107.40 -60.71 -38.77
CA VAL A 268 107.64 -62.17 -38.69
C VAL A 268 108.39 -62.67 -39.92
N ALA A 269 108.08 -62.21 -41.13
CA ALA A 269 108.81 -62.55 -42.35
C ALA A 269 110.25 -61.99 -42.34
N GLU A 270 110.45 -60.77 -41.84
CA GLU A 270 111.77 -60.17 -41.59
C GLU A 270 112.56 -60.99 -40.55
N LEU A 271 111.93 -61.42 -39.45
CA LEU A 271 112.56 -62.27 -38.44
C LEU A 271 112.87 -63.67 -38.98
N VAL A 272 112.03 -64.25 -39.83
CA VAL A 272 112.27 -65.55 -40.49
C VAL A 272 113.42 -65.45 -41.49
N THR A 273 113.50 -64.37 -42.28
CA THR A 273 114.60 -64.15 -43.22
C THR A 273 115.91 -63.76 -42.50
N ALA A 274 115.86 -62.97 -41.43
CA ALA A 274 117.00 -62.71 -40.57
C ALA A 274 117.49 -64.01 -39.88
N ARG A 275 116.57 -64.85 -39.39
CA ARG A 275 116.90 -66.19 -38.85
C ARG A 275 117.50 -67.09 -39.92
N ALA A 276 116.99 -67.08 -41.15
CA ALA A 276 117.56 -67.84 -42.26
C ALA A 276 118.99 -67.36 -42.59
N ARG A 277 119.22 -66.04 -42.61
CA ARG A 277 120.53 -65.43 -42.80
C ARG A 277 121.50 -65.73 -41.65
N ILE A 278 121.03 -65.73 -40.40
CA ILE A 278 121.82 -66.15 -39.23
C ILE A 278 122.11 -67.66 -39.30
N ALA A 279 121.16 -68.49 -39.74
CA ALA A 279 121.39 -69.92 -39.94
C ALA A 279 122.38 -70.20 -41.09
N GLU A 280 122.35 -69.40 -42.15
CA GLU A 280 123.33 -69.44 -43.25
C GLU A 280 124.70 -68.94 -42.80
N GLN A 281 124.77 -67.84 -42.02
CA GLN A 281 126.01 -67.37 -41.41
C GLN A 281 126.57 -68.37 -40.38
N LEU A 282 125.72 -69.06 -39.63
CA LEU A 282 126.11 -70.19 -38.77
C LEU A 282 126.51 -71.41 -39.59
N GLY A 283 125.94 -71.62 -40.77
CA GLY A 283 126.35 -72.64 -41.73
C GLY A 283 127.72 -72.35 -42.34
N VAL A 284 128.01 -71.09 -42.67
CA VAL A 284 129.30 -70.62 -43.21
C VAL A 284 130.37 -70.54 -42.12
N THR A 285 130.05 -70.09 -40.90
CA THR A 285 131.00 -70.18 -39.79
C THR A 285 131.18 -71.62 -39.35
N ARG A 286 130.16 -72.49 -39.46
CA ARG A 286 130.35 -73.93 -39.26
C ARG A 286 131.15 -74.59 -40.37
N SER A 287 131.02 -74.18 -41.64
CA SER A 287 131.87 -74.72 -42.70
C SER A 287 133.32 -74.20 -42.60
N MET A 288 133.52 -72.93 -42.22
CA MET A 288 134.86 -72.41 -41.89
C MET A 288 135.44 -73.04 -40.63
N LEU A 289 134.61 -73.39 -39.64
CA LEU A 289 135.02 -74.16 -38.46
C LEU A 289 135.31 -75.61 -38.83
N ASP A 290 134.53 -76.28 -39.67
CA ASP A 290 134.80 -77.65 -40.13
C ASP A 290 136.04 -77.70 -41.05
N ASP A 291 136.27 -76.70 -41.91
CA ASP A 291 137.48 -76.56 -42.74
C ASP A 291 138.75 -76.28 -41.89
N THR A 292 138.61 -75.73 -40.68
CA THR A 292 139.75 -75.46 -39.77
C THR A 292 139.92 -76.52 -38.67
N LEU A 293 138.83 -77.13 -38.18
CA LEU A 293 138.80 -78.21 -37.19
C LEU A 293 138.94 -79.61 -37.80
N GLY A 294 138.84 -79.75 -39.13
CA GLY A 294 139.23 -80.98 -39.83
C GLY A 294 140.73 -81.31 -39.72
N SER A 295 141.54 -80.45 -39.11
CA SER A 295 143.01 -80.59 -39.05
C SER A 295 143.59 -81.03 -37.70
N LEU A 296 142.90 -80.80 -36.57
CA LEU A 296 143.41 -81.17 -35.23
C LEU A 296 142.27 -81.63 -34.29
N ALA A 297 142.43 -82.83 -33.76
CA ALA A 297 141.54 -83.42 -32.75
C ALA A 297 141.65 -82.71 -31.39
N LEU A 298 140.58 -82.76 -30.58
CA LEU A 298 140.54 -83.11 -29.14
C LEU A 298 139.09 -82.90 -28.57
N PRO A 299 138.74 -83.46 -27.39
CA PRO A 299 137.37 -83.59 -26.87
C PRO A 299 137.14 -82.55 -25.72
N PRO A 300 136.31 -82.75 -24.66
CA PRO A 300 135.16 -83.62 -24.40
C PRO A 300 133.93 -82.81 -23.89
N GLU A 301 133.01 -83.47 -23.16
CA GLU A 301 132.39 -83.07 -21.86
C GLU A 301 132.61 -81.62 -21.32
N GLN A 302 131.73 -80.95 -20.56
CA GLN A 302 130.44 -81.22 -19.89
C GLN A 302 130.01 -79.91 -19.16
N LEU A 303 128.78 -79.88 -18.61
CA LEU A 303 128.39 -79.21 -17.34
C LEU A 303 128.90 -77.80 -16.98
N LEU A 304 127.97 -76.84 -16.90
CA LEU A 304 127.68 -75.88 -15.80
C LEU A 304 126.71 -74.81 -16.39
N ALA A 305 125.52 -74.46 -15.88
CA ALA A 305 125.07 -74.18 -14.51
C ALA A 305 125.88 -73.03 -13.84
N PRO A 306 125.32 -72.17 -12.94
CA PRO A 306 123.96 -72.18 -12.39
C PRO A 306 123.25 -70.79 -12.32
N ALA A 307 121.91 -70.84 -12.25
CA ALA A 307 121.06 -70.09 -11.28
C ALA A 307 121.04 -68.52 -11.34
N PRO A 308 120.24 -67.80 -10.50
CA PRO A 308 119.14 -66.98 -11.04
C PRO A 308 119.24 -65.48 -10.62
N PRO A 309 118.54 -64.86 -9.63
CA PRO A 309 117.41 -65.23 -8.76
C PRO A 309 116.13 -64.36 -8.96
N ALA A 310 115.08 -64.68 -8.18
CA ALA A 310 114.21 -63.78 -7.39
C ALA A 310 113.84 -62.37 -7.90
N HIS A 311 112.58 -61.92 -7.79
CA HIS A 311 111.93 -61.79 -6.47
C HIS A 311 110.39 -61.83 -6.48
N ASP A 312 109.83 -62.70 -5.65
CA ASP A 312 108.69 -62.38 -4.78
C ASP A 312 109.05 -61.17 -3.89
N PRO A 313 108.11 -60.28 -3.50
CA PRO A 313 107.03 -60.73 -2.60
C PRO A 313 105.68 -59.95 -2.65
N ALA A 314 104.71 -60.45 -1.86
CA ALA A 314 103.64 -59.65 -1.24
C ALA A 314 104.22 -58.47 -0.38
N PRO A 315 103.47 -57.46 0.12
CA PRO A 315 102.04 -57.49 0.49
C PRO A 315 101.30 -56.12 0.41
N SER A 316 100.25 -55.96 1.23
CA SER A 316 99.81 -54.73 1.93
C SER A 316 98.75 -53.76 1.34
N ARG A 317 97.76 -53.51 2.22
CA ARG A 317 97.03 -52.25 2.53
C ARG A 317 95.95 -51.78 1.53
N ASN A 318 94.69 -51.63 1.93
CA ASN A 318 94.03 -50.82 2.98
C ASN A 318 93.80 -49.35 2.60
N GLY A 319 92.60 -48.85 2.90
CA GLY A 319 92.08 -47.52 2.53
C GLY A 319 90.85 -47.70 1.62
N SER A 320 89.58 -47.59 2.05
CA SER A 320 88.97 -46.57 2.93
C SER A 320 89.15 -45.19 2.29
N SER A 321 88.17 -44.65 1.56
CA SER A 321 86.86 -44.09 2.02
C SER A 321 86.94 -42.57 2.15
N ALA A 322 85.82 -41.88 1.93
CA ALA A 322 85.64 -40.42 2.11
C ALA A 322 86.43 -39.54 1.11
N ASP A 323 86.05 -38.29 0.81
CA ASP A 323 84.75 -37.57 0.85
C ASP A 323 84.96 -36.20 0.11
N ALA A 324 83.91 -35.40 -0.05
CA ALA A 324 83.82 -33.92 -0.09
C ALA A 324 85.11 -33.04 -0.17
N ALA A 325 85.10 -31.82 -0.72
CA ALA A 325 84.13 -31.00 -1.47
C ALA A 325 84.94 -29.79 -2.06
N GLN A 326 84.37 -28.82 -2.77
CA GLN A 326 83.76 -27.54 -2.30
C GLN A 326 83.59 -26.67 -3.58
N GLU A 327 82.67 -25.73 -3.79
CA GLU A 327 81.72 -24.87 -3.02
C GLU A 327 80.41 -24.76 -3.87
N ASP A 328 79.21 -24.30 -3.45
CA ASP A 328 78.77 -23.60 -2.22
C ASP A 328 77.22 -23.73 -1.99
N VAL A 329 76.77 -23.65 -0.73
CA VAL A 329 75.44 -23.15 -0.20
C VAL A 329 74.07 -23.70 -0.72
N SER A 330 72.98 -23.90 0.05
CA SER A 330 72.69 -24.16 1.49
C SER A 330 71.18 -24.52 1.71
N THR A 331 70.90 -25.32 2.75
CA THR A 331 69.71 -25.45 3.63
C THR A 331 68.28 -24.92 3.28
N ASP A 332 67.31 -25.85 3.35
CA ASP A 332 66.21 -25.96 4.34
C ASP A 332 64.90 -25.10 4.31
N GLU A 333 63.80 -25.81 4.68
CA GLU A 333 62.44 -25.42 5.12
C GLU A 333 61.52 -24.41 4.35
N PRO A 334 60.19 -24.43 4.61
CA PRO A 334 59.19 -23.71 3.81
C PRO A 334 58.78 -22.35 4.41
N GLY A 335 58.31 -21.41 3.57
CA GLY A 335 57.53 -20.26 4.06
C GLY A 335 57.53 -19.00 3.20
N ALA A 336 56.37 -18.73 2.60
CA ALA A 336 55.67 -17.44 2.56
C ALA A 336 56.29 -16.13 1.96
N GLU A 337 55.38 -15.41 1.29
CA GLU A 337 55.26 -13.93 1.18
C GLU A 337 56.19 -13.09 0.29
N ARG A 338 55.54 -12.46 -0.71
CA ARG A 338 55.35 -11.00 -0.87
C ARG A 338 54.27 -10.77 -1.94
N ASP A 339 53.53 -9.67 -2.01
CA ASP A 339 53.09 -8.61 -1.07
C ASP A 339 52.14 -7.71 -1.91
N ARG A 340 51.07 -7.14 -1.31
CA ARG A 340 50.12 -6.14 -1.91
C ARG A 340 49.22 -6.69 -3.03
N THR A 341 47.92 -6.42 -3.17
CA THR A 341 46.86 -5.59 -2.51
C THR A 341 45.53 -6.01 -3.20
N THR A 342 44.28 -5.95 -2.69
CA THR A 342 43.63 -5.33 -1.51
C THR A 342 42.22 -5.93 -1.31
N GLY A 343 41.60 -5.78 -0.13
CA GLY A 343 40.13 -5.73 -0.01
C GLY A 343 39.41 -6.81 0.82
N ARG A 344 39.09 -6.46 2.08
CA ARG A 344 37.91 -6.90 2.88
C ARG A 344 36.75 -5.89 2.57
N PRO A 345 35.43 -6.11 2.76
CA PRO A 345 34.67 -7.04 3.63
C PRO A 345 33.80 -8.09 2.88
N GLU A 346 33.23 -9.13 3.52
CA GLU A 346 32.04 -9.13 4.44
C GLU A 346 30.84 -8.36 3.82
N ASP A 347 29.61 -8.85 3.80
CA ASP A 347 28.87 -9.41 4.93
C ASP A 347 27.88 -10.53 4.51
N ASN A 348 27.32 -11.22 5.51
CA ASN A 348 26.56 -12.45 5.39
C ASN A 348 25.10 -12.25 5.85
N GLY A 349 24.15 -12.80 5.10
CA GLY A 349 22.81 -13.13 5.61
C GLY A 349 21.73 -12.03 5.58
N SER A 350 20.69 -12.29 4.80
CA SER A 350 19.31 -12.31 5.29
C SER A 350 18.48 -13.25 4.43
N GLY A 351 17.70 -14.13 5.06
CA GLY A 351 16.95 -15.20 4.39
C GLY A 351 15.63 -14.75 3.78
N PRO A 352 14.91 -15.65 3.08
CA PRO A 352 13.61 -15.37 2.49
C PRO A 352 12.49 -15.54 3.53
N GLU A 353 11.47 -14.67 3.48
CA GLU A 353 10.21 -14.87 4.21
C GLU A 353 9.08 -15.30 3.25
N HIS A 354 8.33 -16.30 3.70
CA HIS A 354 7.24 -16.96 2.97
C HIS A 354 5.88 -16.43 3.46
N GLU A 355 4.84 -16.69 2.67
CA GLU A 355 3.43 -16.41 2.99
C GLU A 355 2.96 -17.01 4.33
N GLY A 356 2.00 -16.35 4.99
CA GLY A 356 1.28 -16.89 6.15
C GLY A 356 0.17 -15.98 6.67
N THR A 357 -1.09 -16.39 6.49
CA THR A 357 -2.32 -15.66 6.89
C THR A 357 -2.68 -15.88 8.39
N PRO A 358 -3.79 -15.34 8.95
CA PRO A 358 -3.76 -14.67 10.25
C PRO A 358 -4.26 -15.54 11.43
N PRO A 359 -4.21 -15.03 12.68
CA PRO A 359 -5.02 -15.56 13.77
C PRO A 359 -6.39 -14.87 13.85
N SER A 360 -7.43 -15.69 14.02
CA SER A 360 -8.74 -15.33 14.56
C SER A 360 -8.74 -15.56 16.08
N ASP A 361 -9.50 -14.76 16.84
CA ASP A 361 -10.11 -15.20 18.09
C ASP A 361 -11.42 -14.41 18.33
N ASP A 362 -12.47 -15.12 18.74
CA ASP A 362 -13.79 -14.60 19.09
C ASP A 362 -13.84 -14.22 20.59
N GLU A 363 -14.59 -13.17 20.95
CA GLU A 363 -15.85 -13.26 21.73
C GLU A 363 -16.32 -11.87 22.25
N PRO A 364 -17.61 -11.71 22.62
CA PRO A 364 -18.28 -10.40 22.66
C PRO A 364 -18.46 -9.81 24.07
N GLU A 365 -18.60 -8.48 24.15
CA GLU A 365 -19.21 -7.82 25.31
C GLU A 365 -20.50 -7.08 24.93
N ASP A 366 -21.60 -7.53 25.54
CA ASP A 366 -22.93 -6.92 25.47
C ASP A 366 -23.13 -6.01 26.70
N ALA A 367 -23.26 -4.70 26.49
CA ALA A 367 -23.43 -3.72 27.56
C ALA A 367 -24.41 -2.62 27.17
N ALA A 368 -25.69 -2.86 27.43
CA ALA A 368 -26.73 -1.86 27.30
C ALA A 368 -26.51 -0.67 28.26
N GLN A 369 -26.59 0.56 27.75
CA GLN A 369 -27.00 1.69 28.57
C GLN A 369 -27.76 2.77 27.79
N SER A 370 -28.90 3.15 28.34
CA SER A 370 -29.93 3.95 27.71
C SER A 370 -29.85 5.45 28.07
N GLY A 371 -29.93 6.29 27.04
CA GLY A 371 -30.71 7.54 27.08
C GLY A 371 -30.04 8.82 27.58
N GLN A 372 -29.96 9.81 26.69
CA GLN A 372 -30.72 11.07 26.82
C GLN A 372 -30.79 11.82 25.46
N PRO A 373 -31.82 12.66 25.22
CA PRO A 373 -32.11 13.22 23.90
C PRO A 373 -31.41 14.56 23.64
N GLN A 374 -31.03 14.84 22.39
CA GLN A 374 -30.60 16.17 21.95
C GLN A 374 -31.61 16.82 20.98
N ALA A 375 -31.81 18.13 21.17
CA ALA A 375 -32.87 18.92 20.55
C ALA A 375 -32.63 19.25 19.06
N PRO A 376 -33.69 19.52 18.28
CA PRO A 376 -33.58 19.80 16.84
C PRO A 376 -32.95 21.17 16.53
N ARG A 377 -32.13 21.22 15.47
CA ARG A 377 -31.51 22.45 14.96
C ARG A 377 -32.50 23.25 14.08
N PRO A 378 -32.46 24.59 14.07
CA PRO A 378 -33.47 25.41 13.40
C PRO A 378 -33.31 25.47 11.86
N HIS A 379 -34.45 25.49 11.16
CA HIS A 379 -34.52 25.54 9.71
C HIS A 379 -34.06 26.88 9.11
N ARG A 380 -33.20 26.81 8.08
CA ARG A 380 -32.66 27.96 7.37
C ARG A 380 -33.65 28.50 6.32
N ARG A 381 -34.42 29.53 6.66
CA ARG A 381 -35.32 30.23 5.70
C ARG A 381 -34.53 30.77 4.50
N GLN A 382 -34.75 30.21 3.31
CA GLN A 382 -34.29 30.83 2.06
C GLN A 382 -35.17 32.04 1.71
N ARG A 383 -34.56 33.21 1.57
CA ARG A 383 -35.25 34.42 1.09
C ARG A 383 -35.39 34.35 -0.44
N ARG A 384 -36.63 34.27 -0.93
CA ARG A 384 -36.93 34.58 -2.35
C ARG A 384 -36.55 36.04 -2.61
N ARG A 385 -35.63 36.27 -3.56
CA ARG A 385 -35.19 37.61 -3.97
C ARG A 385 -35.96 38.01 -5.22
N SER A 386 -36.96 38.87 -5.07
CA SER A 386 -37.66 39.48 -6.21
C SER A 386 -36.68 40.35 -7.01
N LYS A 387 -36.60 40.15 -8.32
CA LYS A 387 -35.89 41.05 -9.23
C LYS A 387 -36.91 41.90 -9.96
N ALA A 388 -37.00 43.17 -9.57
CA ALA A 388 -37.85 44.15 -10.23
C ALA A 388 -37.39 44.38 -11.68
N GLY A 389 -38.33 44.78 -12.55
CA GLY A 389 -38.06 45.00 -13.97
C GLY A 389 -37.13 46.19 -14.22
N SER A 390 -36.39 46.14 -15.33
CA SER A 390 -35.69 47.28 -15.89
C SER A 390 -36.40 47.73 -17.16
N THR A 391 -36.88 48.97 -17.16
CA THR A 391 -37.49 49.63 -18.31
C THR A 391 -36.46 50.02 -19.37
N ARG A 392 -36.87 49.92 -20.65
CA ARG A 392 -36.52 50.77 -21.82
C ARG A 392 -35.13 51.46 -21.82
N ARG A 393 -34.35 51.18 -22.86
CA ARG A 393 -34.39 52.02 -24.08
C ARG A 393 -33.91 51.27 -25.31
#